data_AF-R5FNE8-F1
#
_entry.id   AF-R5FNE8-F1
#
_cell.length_a   1.000
_cell.length_b   1.000
_cell.length_c   1.000
_cell.angle_alpha   90.00
_cell.angle_beta   90.00
_cell.angle_gamma   90.00
#
_symmetry.space_group_name_H-M   'P 1'
#
loop_
_entity.id
_entity.type
_entity.pdbx_description
1 polymer ?
#
loop_
_entity_poly.entity_id
_entity_poly.type
_entity_poly.pdbx_seq_one_letter_code
_entity_poly.pdbx_strand_id
1 'polypeptide(L)'
;MKKISKLFLLLVVAFTTVSLTSCLNDDDEPIYVKLTDTQKQTAILKAEGGYSGKFYYFKYDTSSIYKVAQDSLSTYFSLTAIHDTDTITSANITTSFPVSILASFTKADSTIVKNCPNLPLIGKVSMYDQQYKNYVEQNAYMYYMDFGTTLTGRDGNNNTITVKLLNDQNLIFLNSSYTPIMMTFNNQVSGYILVESIKVNENEYQIKAPIAIVGKK
;
A
#
# COMPACT_ATOMS: atom_id res chain seq x y z
N MET A 1 13.80 22.75 -13.27
CA MET A 1 12.70 22.06 -12.56
C MET A 1 12.56 20.64 -13.13
N LYS A 2 13.05 19.59 -12.43
CA LYS A 2 12.83 18.15 -12.74
C LYS A 2 13.68 17.29 -11.78
N LYS A 3 13.32 17.22 -10.49
CA LYS A 3 13.90 16.24 -9.53
C LYS A 3 12.92 15.75 -8.44
N ILE A 4 11.63 16.12 -8.50
CA ILE A 4 10.66 15.77 -7.45
C ILE A 4 10.10 14.34 -7.59
N SER A 5 10.16 13.72 -8.79
CA SER A 5 9.56 12.39 -9.00
C SER A 5 10.34 11.22 -8.38
N LYS A 6 11.60 11.42 -7.99
CA LYS A 6 12.43 10.37 -7.37
C LYS A 6 12.40 10.40 -5.84
N LEU A 7 12.00 11.52 -5.24
CA LEU A 7 11.93 11.64 -3.77
C LEU A 7 10.75 10.83 -3.21
N PHE A 8 9.65 10.72 -3.97
CA PHE A 8 8.44 10.02 -3.54
C PHE A 8 8.55 8.50 -3.56
N LEU A 9 9.35 7.93 -4.47
CA LEU A 9 9.65 6.50 -4.46
C LEU A 9 10.65 6.12 -3.35
N LEU A 10 11.51 7.07 -2.94
CA LEU A 10 12.48 6.89 -1.85
C LEU A 10 11.87 7.09 -0.45
N LEU A 11 10.80 7.87 -0.32
CA LEU A 11 10.25 8.24 0.99
C LEU A 11 9.70 7.04 1.78
N VAL A 12 9.38 5.94 1.10
CA VAL A 12 8.89 4.71 1.74
C VAL A 12 9.98 3.63 1.86
N VAL A 13 11.20 3.88 1.36
CA VAL A 13 12.35 2.96 1.42
C VAL A 13 13.31 3.31 2.58
N ALA A 14 13.17 4.47 3.21
CA ALA A 14 14.08 4.94 4.27
C ALA A 14 13.65 4.57 5.72
N PHE A 15 12.99 3.43 5.93
CA PHE A 15 12.70 2.90 7.28
C PHE A 15 13.82 2.00 7.83
N THR A 16 15.08 2.38 7.61
CA THR A 16 16.22 1.79 8.32
C THR A 16 17.16 2.88 8.83
N THR A 17 17.16 3.03 10.16
CA THR A 17 18.21 3.64 10.98
C THR A 17 18.71 5.03 10.56
N VAL A 18 18.01 6.09 10.97
CA VAL A 18 18.68 7.37 11.29
C VAL A 18 19.35 7.22 12.66
N SER A 19 20.49 6.54 12.68
CA SER A 19 21.54 6.81 13.66
C SER A 19 22.47 7.82 13.02
N LEU A 20 22.17 9.11 13.18
CA LEU A 20 23.10 10.20 12.87
C LEU A 20 23.29 11.05 14.11
N THR A 21 24.31 10.65 14.87
CA THR A 21 25.22 11.47 15.67
C THR A 21 24.70 12.82 16.17
N SER A 22 24.46 12.83 17.48
CA SER A 22 24.55 13.96 18.40
C SER A 22 25.45 15.11 17.91
N CYS A 23 24.85 16.28 17.75
CA CYS A 23 25.50 17.55 18.04
C CYS A 23 24.51 18.35 18.89
N LEU A 24 24.68 18.23 20.21
CA LEU A 24 24.22 19.11 21.29
C LEU A 24 23.27 20.24 20.86
N ASN A 25 21.98 20.06 21.14
CA ASN A 25 21.12 21.11 21.67
C ASN A 25 19.99 20.43 22.45
N ASP A 26 19.96 20.67 23.76
CA ASP A 26 19.03 20.11 24.76
C ASP A 26 17.61 20.69 24.67
N ASP A 27 17.03 20.74 23.47
CA ASP A 27 15.60 20.97 23.25
C ASP A 27 15.11 19.93 22.23
N ASP A 28 15.11 18.66 22.63
CA ASP A 28 14.59 17.57 21.80
C ASP A 28 13.06 17.74 21.66
N GLU A 29 12.65 18.49 20.65
CA GLU A 29 11.24 18.54 20.25
C GLU A 29 10.73 17.12 19.97
N PRO A 30 9.48 16.80 20.37
CA PRO A 30 8.98 15.46 20.23
C PRO A 30 8.91 15.07 18.75
N ILE A 31 9.61 13.98 18.40
CA ILE A 31 9.63 13.39 17.05
C ILE A 31 8.21 13.05 16.59
N TYR A 32 7.33 12.69 17.54
CA TYR A 32 5.93 12.37 17.31
C TYR A 32 5.00 13.32 18.05
N VAL A 33 3.90 13.70 17.41
CA VAL A 33 2.82 14.48 18.02
C VAL A 33 1.53 13.66 18.05
N LYS A 34 0.81 13.73 19.17
CA LYS A 34 -0.55 13.18 19.27
C LYS A 34 -1.50 14.10 18.51
N LEU A 35 -2.32 13.52 17.64
CA LEU A 35 -3.32 14.29 16.93
C LEU A 35 -4.56 14.53 17.79
N THR A 36 -5.14 15.73 17.69
CA THR A 36 -6.49 16.00 18.20
C THR A 36 -7.54 15.33 17.32
N ASP A 37 -8.74 15.13 17.86
CA ASP A 37 -9.85 14.53 17.10
C ASP A 37 -10.22 15.37 15.87
N THR A 38 -10.19 16.70 15.98
CA THR A 38 -10.37 17.62 14.85
C THR A 38 -9.30 17.45 13.77
N GLN A 39 -8.04 17.22 14.16
CA GLN A 39 -6.96 16.98 13.20
C GLN A 39 -7.14 15.63 12.48
N LYS A 40 -7.54 14.57 13.21
CA LYS A 40 -7.85 13.27 12.61
C LYS A 40 -9.01 13.37 11.61
N GLN A 41 -10.10 14.03 12.00
CA GLN A 41 -11.24 14.27 11.12
C GLN A 41 -10.84 15.08 9.88
N THR A 42 -10.09 16.17 10.06
CA THR A 42 -9.61 16.98 8.95
C THR A 42 -8.72 16.18 8.00
N ALA A 43 -7.83 15.33 8.52
CA ALA A 43 -6.96 14.48 7.72
C ALA A 43 -7.74 13.44 6.91
N ILE A 44 -8.76 12.80 7.50
CA ILE A 44 -9.61 11.83 6.78
C ILE A 44 -10.46 12.53 5.71
N LEU A 45 -11.12 13.64 6.04
CA LEU A 45 -11.93 14.39 5.07
C LEU A 45 -11.07 14.96 3.94
N LYS A 46 -9.82 15.38 4.21
CA LYS A 46 -8.87 15.76 3.15
C LYS A 46 -8.43 14.56 2.31
N ALA A 47 -8.39 13.35 2.86
CA ALA A 47 -8.04 12.14 2.11
C ALA A 47 -9.21 11.60 1.28
N GLU A 48 -10.45 11.84 1.68
CA GLU A 48 -11.67 11.39 0.99
C GLU A 48 -11.77 11.87 -0.46
N GLY A 49 -12.12 10.97 -1.37
CA GLY A 49 -12.31 11.26 -2.80
C GLY A 49 -11.75 10.17 -3.71
N GLY A 50 -11.87 10.41 -5.02
CA GLY A 50 -11.38 9.53 -6.07
C GLY A 50 -9.93 9.81 -6.46
N TYR A 51 -9.18 8.76 -6.76
CA TYR A 51 -7.78 8.84 -7.15
C TYR A 51 -7.55 8.06 -8.44
N SER A 52 -6.96 8.73 -9.44
CA SER A 52 -6.40 8.07 -10.61
C SER A 52 -4.93 7.76 -10.36
N GLY A 53 -4.51 6.54 -10.65
CA GLY A 53 -3.23 6.06 -10.17
C GLY A 53 -2.69 4.84 -10.88
N LYS A 54 -1.72 4.19 -10.22
CA LYS A 54 -1.10 2.96 -10.67
C LYS A 54 -0.87 2.01 -9.51
N PHE A 55 -1.01 0.71 -9.80
CA PHE A 55 -0.30 -0.32 -9.06
C PHE A 55 1.12 -0.41 -9.60
N TYR A 56 2.13 -0.40 -8.72
CA TYR A 56 3.51 -0.71 -9.06
C TYR A 56 3.91 -2.05 -8.44
N TYR A 57 4.58 -2.87 -9.23
CA TYR A 57 4.97 -4.22 -8.82
C TYR A 57 6.27 -4.63 -9.49
N PHE A 58 6.86 -5.67 -8.92
CA PHE A 58 8.10 -6.25 -9.39
C PHE A 58 7.84 -7.39 -10.40
N LYS A 59 8.73 -7.55 -11.37
CA LYS A 59 8.74 -8.65 -12.34
C LYS A 59 10.08 -9.37 -12.25
N TYR A 60 10.04 -10.69 -12.08
CA TYR A 60 11.24 -11.50 -12.23
C TYR A 60 11.59 -11.63 -13.71
N ASP A 61 12.83 -11.30 -14.04
CA ASP A 61 13.37 -11.51 -15.38
C ASP A 61 13.45 -13.01 -15.67
N THR A 62 12.96 -13.44 -16.84
CA THR A 62 13.00 -14.84 -17.26
C THR A 62 14.43 -15.35 -17.46
N SER A 63 15.41 -14.45 -17.63
CA SER A 63 16.84 -14.76 -17.73
C SER A 63 17.55 -14.89 -16.38
N SER A 64 16.99 -14.35 -15.29
CA SER A 64 17.55 -14.50 -13.94
C SER A 64 16.55 -14.08 -12.86
N ILE A 65 16.30 -14.96 -11.88
CA ILE A 65 15.48 -14.65 -10.70
C ILE A 65 16.08 -13.53 -9.81
N TYR A 66 17.34 -13.16 -10.04
CA TYR A 66 18.03 -12.08 -9.30
C TYR A 66 17.87 -10.71 -9.97
N LYS A 67 17.31 -10.66 -11.18
CA LYS A 67 16.99 -9.40 -11.85
C LYS A 67 15.50 -9.12 -11.68
N VAL A 68 15.22 -8.06 -10.96
CA VAL A 68 13.86 -7.60 -10.67
C VAL A 68 13.63 -6.28 -11.39
N ALA A 69 12.68 -6.26 -12.34
CA ALA A 69 12.25 -5.04 -13.01
C ALA A 69 10.98 -4.50 -12.36
N GLN A 70 10.74 -3.18 -12.43
CA GLN A 70 9.50 -2.57 -11.96
C GLN A 70 8.54 -2.38 -13.14
N ASP A 71 7.27 -2.72 -12.96
CA ASP A 71 6.21 -2.44 -13.91
C ASP A 71 5.00 -1.81 -13.20
N SER A 72 4.00 -1.38 -13.98
CA SER A 72 2.82 -0.71 -13.46
C SER A 72 1.56 -0.97 -14.27
N LEU A 73 0.41 -1.01 -13.59
CA LEU A 73 -0.91 -1.03 -14.20
C LEU A 73 -1.72 0.16 -13.71
N SER A 74 -2.44 0.83 -14.61
CA SER A 74 -3.35 1.92 -14.24
C SER A 74 -4.45 1.39 -13.31
N THR A 75 -4.87 2.21 -12.36
CA THR A 75 -5.96 1.91 -11.45
C THR A 75 -6.73 3.17 -11.08
N TYR A 76 -7.95 2.97 -10.61
CA TYR A 76 -8.72 3.96 -9.88
C TYR A 76 -9.08 3.38 -8.51
N PHE A 77 -9.07 4.24 -7.50
CA PHE A 77 -9.54 3.88 -6.17
C PHE A 77 -10.16 5.08 -5.50
N SER A 78 -11.02 4.83 -4.52
CA SER A 78 -11.68 5.86 -3.75
C SER A 78 -11.44 5.66 -2.27
N LEU A 79 -11.31 6.78 -1.55
CA LEU A 79 -11.41 6.84 -0.10
C LEU A 79 -12.76 7.47 0.27
N THR A 80 -13.52 6.84 1.15
CA THR A 80 -14.83 7.34 1.62
C THR A 80 -14.84 7.34 3.13
N ALA A 81 -15.09 8.50 3.75
CA ALA A 81 -15.07 8.62 5.20
C ALA A 81 -16.13 7.72 5.85
N ILE A 82 -15.81 7.15 7.01
CA ILE A 82 -16.75 6.34 7.80
C ILE A 82 -17.40 7.26 8.86
N HIS A 83 -18.72 7.39 8.81
CA HIS A 83 -19.51 8.34 9.61
C HIS A 83 -20.25 7.68 10.79
N ASP A 84 -19.69 6.61 11.35
CA ASP A 84 -20.39 5.76 12.33
C ASP A 84 -20.33 6.31 13.77
N THR A 85 -19.53 7.35 14.02
CA THR A 85 -19.38 7.99 15.34
C THR A 85 -19.22 9.52 15.21
N ASP A 86 -19.29 10.24 16.32
CA ASP A 86 -19.03 11.69 16.38
C ASP A 86 -17.60 12.08 15.95
N THR A 87 -16.69 11.11 15.78
CA THR A 87 -15.30 11.34 15.36
C THR A 87 -14.93 10.52 14.14
N ILE A 88 -14.65 11.19 13.04
CA ILE A 88 -14.20 10.53 11.80
C ILE A 88 -12.70 10.26 11.91
N THR A 89 -12.33 9.00 12.16
CA THR A 89 -10.92 8.56 12.29
C THR A 89 -10.50 7.55 11.23
N SER A 90 -11.42 7.14 10.35
CA SER A 90 -11.18 6.12 9.34
C SER A 90 -12.00 6.34 8.07
N ALA A 91 -11.57 5.70 7.00
CA ALA A 91 -12.23 5.69 5.70
C ALA A 91 -12.20 4.28 5.10
N ASN A 92 -13.19 3.96 4.27
CA ASN A 92 -13.13 2.80 3.40
C ASN A 92 -12.25 3.11 2.20
N ILE A 93 -11.39 2.17 1.81
CA ILE A 93 -10.65 2.20 0.56
C ILE A 93 -11.21 1.14 -0.38
N THR A 94 -11.59 1.55 -1.59
CA THR A 94 -12.20 0.66 -2.59
C THR A 94 -11.44 0.74 -3.90
N THR A 95 -11.04 -0.40 -4.44
CA THR A 95 -10.39 -0.54 -5.75
C THR A 95 -10.67 -1.91 -6.36
N SER A 96 -10.13 -2.17 -7.55
CA SER A 96 -10.16 -3.47 -8.20
C SER A 96 -8.72 -3.97 -8.35
N PHE A 97 -8.37 -5.01 -7.58
CA PHE A 97 -7.04 -5.59 -7.57
C PHE A 97 -6.78 -6.41 -8.84
N PRO A 98 -5.76 -6.05 -9.64
CA PRO A 98 -5.46 -6.76 -10.87
C PRO A 98 -4.66 -8.02 -10.58
N VAL A 99 -5.35 -9.16 -10.41
CA VAL A 99 -4.73 -10.46 -10.13
C VAL A 99 -3.64 -10.83 -11.14
N SER A 100 -3.76 -10.35 -12.38
CA SER A 100 -2.78 -10.55 -13.46
C SER A 100 -1.36 -10.09 -13.10
N ILE A 101 -1.17 -9.14 -12.18
CA ILE A 101 0.17 -8.74 -11.71
C ILE A 101 0.91 -9.91 -11.04
N LEU A 102 0.16 -10.80 -10.36
CA LEU A 102 0.70 -11.94 -9.61
C LEU A 102 1.31 -13.01 -10.52
N ALA A 103 0.94 -13.04 -11.81
CA ALA A 103 1.56 -13.90 -12.80
C ALA A 103 3.05 -13.57 -13.04
N SER A 104 3.52 -12.42 -12.59
CA SER A 104 4.94 -12.04 -12.64
C SER A 104 5.78 -12.72 -11.55
N PHE A 105 5.14 -13.36 -10.58
CA PHE A 105 5.76 -13.97 -9.40
C PHE A 105 5.63 -15.50 -9.37
N THR A 106 4.82 -16.09 -10.25
CA THR A 106 4.67 -17.55 -10.39
C THR A 106 4.87 -18.00 -11.84
N LYS A 107 5.61 -19.11 -12.03
CA LYS A 107 5.76 -19.76 -13.34
C LYS A 107 4.61 -20.73 -13.63
N ALA A 108 4.11 -21.40 -12.60
CA ALA A 108 3.00 -22.33 -12.70
C ALA A 108 1.67 -21.55 -12.74
N ASP A 109 0.75 -21.99 -13.61
CA ASP A 109 -0.59 -21.40 -13.81
C ASP A 109 -0.64 -19.92 -14.20
N SER A 110 0.48 -19.36 -14.71
CA SER A 110 0.57 -17.95 -15.08
C SER A 110 -0.49 -17.52 -16.12
N THR A 111 -0.97 -18.42 -16.98
CA THR A 111 -2.05 -18.15 -17.94
C THR A 111 -3.39 -17.95 -17.23
N ILE A 112 -3.73 -18.80 -16.25
CA ILE A 112 -4.97 -18.68 -15.46
C ILE A 112 -4.94 -17.37 -14.67
N VAL A 113 -3.81 -17.08 -14.01
CA VAL A 113 -3.62 -15.85 -13.23
C VAL A 113 -3.69 -14.60 -14.12
N LYS A 114 -3.10 -14.63 -15.33
CA LYS A 114 -3.16 -13.51 -16.30
C LYS A 114 -4.58 -13.21 -16.78
N ASN A 115 -5.39 -14.26 -16.94
CA ASN A 115 -6.76 -14.15 -17.47
C ASN A 115 -7.82 -13.96 -16.36
N CYS A 116 -7.40 -13.98 -15.10
CA CYS A 116 -8.30 -13.71 -13.99
C CYS A 116 -8.82 -12.27 -14.07
N PRO A 117 -10.14 -12.05 -13.92
CA PRO A 117 -10.67 -10.70 -13.79
C PRO A 117 -10.10 -10.02 -12.54
N ASN A 118 -10.12 -8.69 -12.54
CA ASN A 118 -9.78 -7.94 -11.34
C ASN A 118 -10.75 -8.28 -10.22
N LEU A 119 -10.22 -8.48 -9.01
CA LEU A 119 -11.04 -8.79 -7.84
C LEU A 119 -11.37 -7.51 -7.09
N PRO A 120 -12.59 -7.35 -6.55
CA PRO A 120 -12.89 -6.25 -5.64
C PRO A 120 -11.92 -6.28 -4.46
N LEU A 121 -11.30 -5.13 -4.18
CA LEU A 121 -10.41 -4.94 -3.04
C LEU A 121 -10.98 -3.79 -2.22
N ILE A 122 -11.60 -4.16 -1.11
CA ILE A 122 -12.27 -3.25 -0.18
C ILE A 122 -11.58 -3.40 1.16
N GLY A 123 -11.20 -2.29 1.75
CA GLY A 123 -10.51 -2.26 3.02
C GLY A 123 -10.84 -1.02 3.81
N LYS A 124 -10.18 -0.89 4.96
CA LYS A 124 -10.26 0.24 5.85
C LYS A 124 -8.90 0.89 5.99
N VAL A 125 -8.86 2.21 5.97
CA VAL A 125 -7.71 3.01 6.37
C VAL A 125 -8.03 3.74 7.66
N SER A 126 -7.13 3.69 8.63
CA SER A 126 -7.34 4.27 9.96
C SER A 126 -6.17 5.17 10.34
N MET A 127 -6.47 6.35 10.87
CA MET A 127 -5.44 7.27 11.38
C MET A 127 -4.69 6.67 12.56
N TYR A 128 -3.36 6.81 12.58
CA TYR A 128 -2.61 6.59 13.82
C TYR A 128 -2.87 7.73 14.82
N ASP A 129 -2.86 7.40 16.12
CA ASP A 129 -3.00 8.37 17.20
C ASP A 129 -1.83 9.36 17.27
N GLN A 130 -0.65 8.91 16.88
CA GLN A 130 0.58 9.69 16.83
C GLN A 130 1.11 9.72 15.39
N GLN A 131 1.67 10.87 15.01
CA GLN A 131 2.27 11.09 13.70
C GLN A 131 3.62 11.77 13.88
N TYR A 132 4.52 11.64 12.91
CA TYR A 132 5.74 12.42 12.92
C TYR A 132 5.42 13.92 12.83
N LYS A 133 6.05 14.72 13.69
CA LYS A 133 5.80 16.17 13.77
C LYS A 133 5.98 16.86 12.42
N ASN A 134 7.10 16.58 11.76
CA ASN A 134 7.44 17.14 10.44
C ASN A 134 6.43 16.77 9.34
N TYR A 135 5.73 15.64 9.43
CA TYR A 135 4.70 15.27 8.47
C TYR A 135 3.43 16.07 8.72
N VAL A 136 3.00 16.19 9.97
CA VAL A 136 1.82 16.99 10.34
C VAL A 136 1.98 18.44 9.91
N GLU A 137 3.15 19.05 10.12
CA GLU A 137 3.48 20.41 9.67
C GLU A 137 3.40 20.58 8.15
N GLN A 138 3.67 19.52 7.41
CA GLN A 138 3.59 19.47 5.94
C GLN A 138 2.22 19.00 5.43
N ASN A 139 1.22 18.82 6.30
CA ASN A 139 -0.06 18.19 5.97
C ASN A 139 0.09 16.81 5.29
N ALA A 140 1.11 16.06 5.70
CA ALA A 140 1.29 14.66 5.36
C ALA A 140 0.81 13.79 6.52
N TYR A 141 0.08 12.72 6.22
CA TYR A 141 -0.49 11.83 7.24
C TYR A 141 -0.28 10.37 6.88
N MET A 142 0.06 9.56 7.87
CA MET A 142 0.14 8.11 7.76
C MET A 142 -1.12 7.45 8.30
N TYR A 143 -1.55 6.38 7.64
CA TYR A 143 -2.72 5.59 7.99
C TYR A 143 -2.32 4.12 8.01
N TYR A 144 -2.85 3.37 8.97
CA TYR A 144 -2.86 1.92 8.91
C TYR A 144 -3.86 1.47 7.84
N MET A 145 -3.51 0.45 7.06
CA MET A 145 -4.31 -0.07 5.96
C MET A 145 -4.64 -1.54 6.20
N ASP A 146 -5.92 -1.89 6.11
CA ASP A 146 -6.42 -3.26 6.31
C ASP A 146 -7.39 -3.63 5.19
N PHE A 147 -6.99 -4.56 4.33
CA PHE A 147 -7.81 -5.05 3.22
C PHE A 147 -8.50 -6.39 3.51
N GLY A 148 -8.50 -6.84 4.77
CA GLY A 148 -8.82 -8.22 5.10
C GLY A 148 -7.77 -9.21 4.58
N THR A 149 -7.92 -10.49 4.92
CA THR A 149 -6.85 -11.47 4.70
C THR A 149 -6.92 -12.17 3.36
N THR A 150 -8.07 -12.13 2.68
CA THR A 150 -8.32 -12.99 1.52
C THR A 150 -9.21 -12.31 0.48
N LEU A 151 -8.82 -12.38 -0.79
CA LEU A 151 -9.67 -12.07 -1.95
C LEU A 151 -9.98 -13.38 -2.67
N THR A 152 -11.24 -13.65 -2.99
CA THR A 152 -11.61 -14.84 -3.76
C THR A 152 -12.42 -14.46 -4.99
N GLY A 153 -12.12 -15.10 -6.12
CA GLY A 153 -12.89 -15.00 -7.34
C GLY A 153 -12.71 -16.20 -8.24
N ARG A 154 -13.19 -16.07 -9.48
CA ARG A 154 -13.11 -17.11 -10.51
C ARG A 154 -12.65 -16.52 -11.83
N ASP A 155 -11.90 -17.29 -12.61
CA ASP A 155 -11.60 -16.92 -14.00
C ASP A 155 -12.77 -17.26 -14.94
N GLY A 156 -12.62 -16.94 -16.23
CA GLY A 156 -13.63 -17.26 -17.26
C GLY A 156 -13.83 -18.75 -17.51
N ASN A 157 -12.95 -19.62 -17.03
CA ASN A 157 -13.01 -21.07 -17.13
C ASN A 157 -13.46 -21.74 -15.81
N ASN A 158 -13.98 -20.95 -14.86
CA ASN A 158 -14.46 -21.40 -13.56
C ASN A 158 -13.38 -21.92 -12.59
N ASN A 159 -12.10 -21.65 -12.85
CA ASN A 159 -11.01 -21.90 -11.89
C ASN A 159 -11.16 -20.96 -10.69
N THR A 160 -11.08 -21.49 -9.48
CA THR A 160 -11.12 -20.69 -8.25
C THR A 160 -9.76 -20.06 -8.01
N ILE A 161 -9.74 -18.76 -7.76
CA ILE A 161 -8.52 -18.02 -7.42
C ILE A 161 -8.71 -17.35 -6.07
N THR A 162 -7.77 -17.60 -5.17
CA THR A 162 -7.76 -17.04 -3.82
C THR A 162 -6.41 -16.35 -3.60
N VAL A 163 -6.42 -15.05 -3.33
CA VAL A 163 -5.23 -14.26 -3.01
C VAL A 163 -5.21 -14.01 -1.51
N LYS A 164 -4.12 -14.37 -0.84
CA LYS A 164 -3.92 -14.14 0.59
C LYS A 164 -3.07 -12.88 0.80
N LEU A 165 -3.56 -11.98 1.65
CA LEU A 165 -2.95 -10.69 1.98
C LEU A 165 -2.40 -10.69 3.41
N LEU A 166 -1.37 -9.87 3.65
CA LEU A 166 -0.80 -9.61 4.97
C LEU A 166 -1.18 -8.19 5.43
N ASN A 167 -1.85 -8.07 6.58
CA ASN A 167 -2.29 -6.78 7.13
C ASN A 167 -1.63 -6.44 8.48
N ASP A 168 -1.16 -7.43 9.23
CA ASP A 168 -0.63 -7.26 10.59
C ASP A 168 0.86 -7.63 10.70
N GLN A 169 1.51 -7.88 9.56
CA GLN A 169 2.89 -8.33 9.51
C GLN A 169 3.73 -7.53 8.53
N ASN A 170 5.02 -7.42 8.85
CA ASN A 170 6.00 -6.88 7.94
C ASN A 170 6.39 -7.95 6.91
N LEU A 171 6.53 -7.53 5.66
CA LEU A 171 7.06 -8.36 4.60
C LEU A 171 8.49 -7.90 4.27
N ILE A 172 9.45 -8.81 4.38
CA ILE A 172 10.81 -8.56 3.88
C ILE A 172 10.88 -8.95 2.40
N PHE A 173 11.23 -7.99 1.55
CA PHE A 173 11.41 -8.19 0.11
C PHE A 173 12.63 -7.41 -0.37
N LEU A 174 13.57 -8.07 -1.06
CA LEU A 174 14.85 -7.48 -1.52
C LEU A 174 15.58 -6.67 -0.44
N ASN A 175 15.73 -7.24 0.75
CA ASN A 175 16.38 -6.63 1.93
C ASN A 175 15.71 -5.35 2.46
N SER A 176 14.48 -5.05 2.03
CA SER A 176 13.67 -3.94 2.53
C SER A 176 12.45 -4.46 3.27
N SER A 177 12.07 -3.79 4.36
CA SER A 177 10.87 -4.11 5.12
C SER A 177 9.69 -3.28 4.63
N TYR A 178 8.59 -3.95 4.31
CA TYR A 178 7.34 -3.33 3.86
C TYR A 178 6.25 -3.57 4.90
N THR A 179 5.47 -2.53 5.17
CA THR A 179 4.33 -2.53 6.10
C THR A 179 3.06 -2.10 5.35
N PRO A 180 1.87 -2.59 5.74
CA PRO A 180 0.61 -2.18 5.14
C PRO A 180 0.18 -0.81 5.67
N ILE A 181 0.89 0.22 5.18
CA ILE A 181 0.65 1.62 5.51
C ILE A 181 0.24 2.38 4.27
N MET A 182 -0.53 3.44 4.48
CA MET A 182 -0.85 4.45 3.49
C MET A 182 -0.30 5.80 3.97
N MET A 183 0.10 6.65 3.04
CA MET A 183 0.47 8.03 3.30
C MET A 183 -0.25 8.94 2.31
N THR A 184 -0.76 10.08 2.79
CA THR A 184 -1.26 11.17 1.95
C THR A 184 -0.33 12.37 2.03
N PHE A 185 -0.15 13.07 0.91
CA PHE A 185 0.54 14.36 0.84
C PHE A 185 0.17 15.07 -0.45
N ASN A 186 -0.17 16.36 -0.40
CA ASN A 186 -0.44 17.18 -1.60
C ASN A 186 -1.36 16.51 -2.64
N ASN A 187 -2.53 16.05 -2.21
CA ASN A 187 -3.54 15.36 -3.02
C ASN A 187 -3.05 14.07 -3.70
N GLN A 188 -1.90 13.55 -3.27
CA GLN A 188 -1.37 12.26 -3.65
C GLN A 188 -1.49 11.30 -2.48
N VAL A 189 -1.54 10.03 -2.81
CA VAL A 189 -1.57 8.95 -1.84
C VAL A 189 -0.71 7.80 -2.34
N SER A 190 -0.01 7.16 -1.41
CA SER A 190 0.79 5.97 -1.68
C SER A 190 0.65 4.99 -0.53
N GLY A 191 0.58 3.70 -0.83
CA GLY A 191 0.61 2.65 0.19
C GLY A 191 1.04 1.32 -0.38
N TYR A 192 1.14 0.32 0.49
CA TYR A 192 1.51 -1.04 0.10
C TYR A 192 0.42 -2.05 0.45
N ILE A 193 0.06 -2.86 -0.53
CA ILE A 193 -0.67 -4.11 -0.35
C ILE A 193 0.37 -5.22 -0.29
N LEU A 194 0.37 -6.00 0.78
CA LEU A 194 1.33 -7.09 0.95
C LEU A 194 0.65 -8.40 0.58
N VAL A 195 1.19 -9.11 -0.40
CA VAL A 195 0.63 -10.37 -0.90
C VAL A 195 1.48 -11.54 -0.39
N GLU A 196 0.86 -12.47 0.34
CA GLU A 196 1.52 -13.67 0.85
C GLU A 196 1.58 -14.76 -0.23
N SER A 197 0.41 -15.15 -0.72
CA SER A 197 0.27 -16.26 -1.66
C SER A 197 -0.93 -16.08 -2.59
N ILE A 198 -0.93 -16.87 -3.66
CA ILE A 198 -2.07 -17.09 -4.52
C ILE A 198 -2.34 -18.59 -4.61
N LYS A 199 -3.59 -18.98 -4.40
CA LYS A 199 -4.08 -20.33 -4.61
C LYS A 199 -4.93 -20.36 -5.88
N VAL A 200 -4.57 -21.25 -6.81
CA VAL A 200 -5.32 -21.54 -8.03
C VAL A 200 -5.85 -22.96 -7.92
N ASN A 201 -7.17 -23.09 -7.80
CA ASN A 201 -7.85 -24.33 -7.44
C ASN A 201 -7.27 -24.93 -6.14
N GLU A 202 -6.53 -26.04 -6.24
CA GLU A 202 -5.91 -26.71 -5.09
C GLU A 202 -4.44 -26.31 -4.89
N ASN A 203 -3.81 -25.73 -5.91
CA ASN A 203 -2.38 -25.41 -5.91
C ASN A 203 -2.12 -24.04 -5.33
N GLU A 204 -1.25 -23.96 -4.31
CA GLU A 204 -0.85 -22.71 -3.69
C GLU A 204 0.58 -22.32 -4.08
N TYR A 205 0.76 -21.05 -4.45
CA TYR A 205 2.02 -20.46 -4.86
C TYR A 205 2.38 -19.29 -3.94
N GLN A 206 3.57 -19.36 -3.36
CA GLN A 206 4.09 -18.28 -2.52
C GLN A 206 4.50 -17.09 -3.40
N ILE A 207 4.00 -15.91 -3.05
CA ILE A 207 4.28 -14.65 -3.76
C ILE A 207 5.24 -13.80 -2.94
N LYS A 208 4.89 -13.56 -1.67
CA LYS A 208 5.68 -12.76 -0.71
C LYS A 208 6.20 -11.46 -1.31
N ALA A 209 5.31 -10.65 -1.88
CA ALA A 209 5.69 -9.43 -2.59
C ALA A 209 4.84 -8.22 -2.18
N PRO A 210 5.46 -7.02 -2.07
CA PRO A 210 4.73 -5.77 -1.90
C PRO A 210 4.22 -5.26 -3.25
N ILE A 211 2.98 -4.81 -3.29
CA ILE A 211 2.37 -4.13 -4.43
C ILE A 211 2.06 -2.70 -3.98
N ALA A 212 2.72 -1.71 -4.58
CA ALA A 212 2.45 -0.32 -4.24
C ALA A 212 1.18 0.15 -4.95
N ILE A 213 0.28 0.81 -4.24
CA ILE A 213 -0.81 1.58 -4.82
C ILE A 213 -0.47 3.06 -4.69
N VAL A 214 -0.45 3.79 -5.80
CA VAL A 214 -0.13 5.22 -5.82
C VAL A 214 -1.14 5.95 -6.67
N GLY A 215 -1.72 7.03 -6.17
CA GLY A 215 -2.71 7.80 -6.92
C GLY A 215 -2.69 9.28 -6.62
N LYS A 216 -3.39 10.03 -7.45
CA LYS A 216 -3.60 11.46 -7.32
C LYS A 216 -5.06 11.80 -7.59
N LYS A 217 -5.61 12.72 -6.80
CA LYS A 217 -6.91 13.36 -7.03
C LYS A 217 -6.88 14.32 -8.21
#